data_AF-K8F2S2-F1
#
_entry.id   AF-K8F2S2-F1
#
_cell.length_a   1.000
_cell.length_b   1.000
_cell.length_c   1.000
_cell.angle_alpha   90.00
_cell.angle_beta   90.00
_cell.angle_gamma   90.00
#
_symmetry.space_group_name_H-M   'P 1'
#
loop_
_entity.id
_entity.type
_entity.pdbx_description
1 polymer ?
#
loop_
_entity_poly.entity_id
_entity_poly.type
_entity_poly.pdbx_seq_one_letter_code
_entity_poly.pdbx_strand_id
1 'polypeptide(L)'
;MTGEDVKNITNDTTETSAATSFKKKEERKDDDDEKDDERNKKRKLLSLLERRMMGGKEKDGNETEAAKVVARATEISTKATQAAPGGGGTNDDDATKTQMKNTFVCEANDCVHFHLFEGDKGEEKTFEPEFAHQVFREDETIYGYSEDLSVDVLCAPNTFDPRFVDVTYGEKVRSSLNPADDIRANLNAWFPEAGTTTTKEAFLKQAEETKEMEIPGDGGKIIAEWDGEGEEESGLRYSVRQFEFKESERETVGRWHDNVEPFVAFYIDAASKIDKSDGRWLWFVLIAQKKDNLKRWATCGFSTVYQFYAHPFQRRLRISQVLVLPPYQRKGFGAKLLDAVRVYAQMQDKEEGKEIADITVEDPTDQLQRLRDVRDCVAATENEGIVQAVKTAARLAFAAATSSANSDPLVDDRKQKLKRAQSALRLPKLCYDTNFKKDLKICEPQAKRVWEALLFVWAKQCGAPNEGIVADAFRTNVLNRLKKKHMASLGKGEDDVGSKRIRDTEDGFIMCKGGGEGERVEIEDVVATENEKKNINNNNNNRKGGEEEHHHRHNQTDDDDGGDDARPKDPAEALANLFHECLQNLSYLSAVVKM
;
A
#
# COMPACT_ATOMS: atom_id res chain seq x y z
N MET A 1 4.14 9.53 79.04
CA MET A 1 3.04 8.78 79.70
C MET A 1 2.49 7.82 78.65
N THR A 2 3.00 6.56 78.65
CA THR A 2 2.27 5.28 78.82
C THR A 2 1.42 4.88 77.59
N GLY A 3 1.52 3.70 76.95
CA GLY A 3 2.24 2.42 77.14
C GLY A 3 2.52 1.74 75.77
N GLU A 4 3.49 0.82 75.64
CA GLU A 4 3.36 -0.68 75.69
C GLU A 4 2.26 -1.20 74.73
N ASP A 5 2.46 -2.07 73.73
CA ASP A 5 3.43 -3.14 73.42
C ASP A 5 3.48 -3.41 71.89
N VAL A 6 4.56 -3.98 71.34
CA VAL A 6 4.60 -5.21 70.50
C VAL A 6 6.07 -5.61 70.23
N LYS A 7 6.42 -6.83 70.63
CA LYS A 7 7.70 -7.51 70.39
C LYS A 7 7.75 -8.22 69.04
N ASN A 8 8.95 -8.22 68.44
CA ASN A 8 9.62 -9.24 67.60
C ASN A 8 8.80 -10.16 66.69
N ILE A 9 9.19 -10.21 65.40
CA ILE A 9 9.95 -11.32 64.79
C ILE A 9 10.58 -10.80 63.48
N THR A 10 11.91 -10.89 63.38
CA THR A 10 12.70 -10.70 62.16
C THR A 10 13.36 -12.03 61.76
N ASN A 11 13.60 -12.15 60.45
CA ASN A 11 14.43 -13.12 59.72
C ASN A 11 13.76 -14.41 59.22
N ASP A 12 13.23 -14.34 57.99
CA ASP A 12 13.56 -15.31 56.92
C ASP A 12 13.05 -14.79 55.56
N THR A 13 13.90 -14.18 54.72
CA THR A 13 13.68 -13.94 53.27
C THR A 13 14.88 -13.23 52.62
N THR A 14 16.00 -13.94 52.45
CA THR A 14 17.12 -13.44 51.61
C THR A 14 17.69 -14.45 50.61
N GLU A 15 17.04 -15.61 50.38
CA GLU A 15 17.56 -16.61 49.42
C GLU A 15 16.70 -16.85 48.17
N THR A 16 15.53 -16.22 48.03
CA THR A 16 14.60 -16.47 46.91
C THR A 16 14.57 -15.40 45.82
N SER A 17 15.26 -14.25 45.94
CA SER A 17 15.26 -13.21 44.87
C SER A 17 16.43 -13.30 43.89
N ALA A 18 17.56 -13.91 44.29
CA ALA A 18 18.74 -14.03 43.43
C ALA A 18 18.58 -15.14 42.37
N ALA A 19 17.90 -16.25 42.70
CA ALA A 19 17.70 -17.38 41.80
C ALA A 19 16.72 -17.08 40.64
N THR A 20 15.69 -16.25 40.89
CA THR A 20 14.69 -15.84 39.88
C THR A 20 15.23 -14.78 38.94
N SER A 21 16.19 -13.95 39.38
CA SER A 21 16.88 -12.99 38.53
C SER A 21 17.92 -13.63 37.60
N PHE A 22 18.48 -14.78 37.98
CA PHE A 22 19.45 -15.51 37.14
C PHE A 22 18.74 -16.34 36.04
N LYS A 23 17.67 -17.08 36.38
CA LYS A 23 16.90 -17.85 35.39
C LYS A 23 16.25 -16.98 34.31
N LYS A 24 15.69 -15.82 34.68
CA LYS A 24 15.07 -14.89 33.72
C LYS A 24 16.10 -14.18 32.81
N LYS A 25 17.39 -14.27 33.14
CA LYS A 25 18.50 -13.69 32.37
C LYS A 25 19.19 -14.74 31.49
N GLU A 26 19.12 -16.02 31.84
CA GLU A 26 19.51 -17.15 30.98
C GLU A 26 18.44 -17.41 29.91
N GLU A 27 17.15 -17.48 30.27
CA GLU A 27 16.06 -17.70 29.29
C GLU A 27 15.99 -16.61 28.21
N ARG A 28 16.22 -15.33 28.57
CA ARG A 28 16.29 -14.24 27.58
C ARG A 28 17.52 -14.32 26.68
N LYS A 29 18.60 -14.94 27.16
CA LYS A 29 19.85 -15.05 26.41
C LYS A 29 19.76 -16.21 25.44
N ASP A 30 19.14 -17.31 25.85
CA ASP A 30 18.87 -18.47 25.00
C ASP A 30 17.85 -18.13 23.89
N ASP A 31 16.81 -17.34 24.19
CA ASP A 31 15.84 -16.84 23.18
C ASP A 31 16.49 -15.88 22.16
N ASP A 32 17.43 -15.03 22.61
CA ASP A 32 18.15 -14.10 21.73
C ASP A 32 19.21 -14.83 20.88
N ASP A 33 19.89 -15.83 21.45
CA ASP A 33 20.87 -16.68 20.76
C ASP A 33 20.18 -17.59 19.71
N GLU A 34 18.98 -18.12 20.00
CA GLU A 34 18.21 -18.93 19.05
C GLU A 34 17.66 -18.09 17.88
N LYS A 35 17.21 -16.85 18.14
CA LYS A 35 16.83 -15.87 17.12
C LYS A 35 18.03 -15.38 16.29
N ASP A 36 19.20 -15.27 16.88
CA ASP A 36 20.44 -14.94 16.16
C ASP A 36 20.92 -16.11 15.28
N ASP A 37 20.76 -17.35 15.74
CA ASP A 37 21.05 -18.55 14.97
C ASP A 37 20.09 -18.74 13.79
N GLU A 38 18.79 -18.49 13.98
CA GLU A 38 17.82 -18.53 12.88
C GLU A 38 18.08 -17.42 11.85
N ARG A 39 18.44 -16.21 12.29
CA ARG A 39 18.87 -15.11 11.41
C ARG A 39 20.17 -15.45 10.67
N ASN A 40 21.12 -16.12 11.31
CA ASN A 40 22.35 -16.57 10.68
C ASN A 40 22.12 -17.70 9.66
N LYS A 41 21.22 -18.65 9.95
CA LYS A 41 20.76 -19.67 9.00
C LYS A 41 20.10 -19.04 7.77
N LYS A 42 19.17 -18.09 7.98
CA LYS A 42 18.53 -17.32 6.90
C LYS A 42 19.55 -16.54 6.06
N ARG A 43 20.53 -15.87 6.68
CA ARG A 43 21.64 -15.18 5.98
C ARG A 43 22.50 -16.13 5.14
N LYS A 44 22.81 -17.31 5.68
CA LYS A 44 23.62 -18.33 4.98
C LYS A 44 22.88 -18.90 3.77
N LEU A 45 21.58 -19.19 3.90
CA LEU A 45 20.72 -19.62 2.79
C LEU A 45 20.63 -18.55 1.69
N LEU A 46 20.45 -17.28 2.08
CA LEU A 46 20.43 -16.13 1.16
C LEU A 46 21.74 -15.96 0.38
N SER A 47 22.88 -16.32 1.00
CA SER A 47 24.21 -16.25 0.38
C SER A 47 24.48 -17.41 -0.60
N LEU A 48 23.91 -18.59 -0.33
CA LEU A 48 23.99 -19.77 -1.20
C LEU A 48 23.17 -19.57 -2.47
N LEU A 49 21.95 -19.02 -2.36
CA LEU A 49 21.13 -18.69 -3.52
C LEU A 49 21.70 -17.55 -4.36
N GLU A 50 22.36 -16.57 -3.73
CA GLU A 50 23.14 -15.55 -4.45
C GLU A 50 24.13 -16.16 -5.45
N ARG A 51 24.88 -17.19 -5.03
CA ARG A 51 25.82 -17.88 -5.93
C ARG A 51 25.09 -18.58 -7.07
N ARG A 52 23.92 -19.17 -6.79
CA ARG A 52 23.12 -19.91 -7.78
C ARG A 52 22.46 -19.00 -8.81
N MET A 53 21.90 -17.85 -8.39
CA MET A 53 21.29 -16.84 -9.27
C MET A 53 22.34 -16.10 -10.12
N MET A 54 23.57 -15.99 -9.63
CA MET A 54 24.70 -15.37 -10.35
C MET A 54 25.48 -16.35 -11.24
N GLY A 55 24.93 -17.55 -11.51
CA GLY A 55 25.52 -18.53 -12.43
C GLY A 55 26.77 -19.24 -11.92
N GLY A 56 27.01 -19.26 -10.61
CA GLY A 56 28.15 -19.98 -10.01
C GLY A 56 27.97 -21.50 -10.12
N LYS A 57 28.78 -22.15 -10.96
CA LYS A 57 28.99 -23.61 -10.91
C LYS A 57 29.88 -23.93 -9.71
N GLU A 58 29.36 -24.64 -8.71
CA GLU A 58 30.19 -25.48 -7.84
C GLU A 58 30.08 -26.94 -8.31
N LYS A 59 31.25 -27.53 -8.59
CA LYS A 59 31.43 -28.98 -8.62
C LYS A 59 31.36 -29.42 -7.17
N ASP A 60 30.35 -30.21 -6.80
CA ASP A 60 30.51 -31.34 -5.90
C ASP A 60 29.27 -32.22 -5.99
N GLY A 61 29.51 -33.49 -6.24
CA GLY A 61 28.49 -34.49 -6.54
C GLY A 61 27.69 -34.87 -5.31
N ASN A 62 26.39 -34.62 -5.36
CA ASN A 62 25.39 -35.57 -4.87
C ASN A 62 24.06 -35.29 -5.61
N GLU A 63 24.02 -35.70 -6.88
CA GLU A 63 22.82 -35.71 -7.71
C GLU A 63 21.97 -36.94 -7.39
N THR A 64 21.05 -36.89 -6.42
CA THR A 64 19.97 -37.91 -6.36
C THR A 64 18.63 -37.42 -5.81
N GLU A 65 18.56 -36.38 -4.96
CA GLU A 65 17.26 -35.97 -4.39
C GLU A 65 16.58 -34.82 -5.14
N ALA A 66 17.32 -33.96 -5.84
CA ALA A 66 16.75 -32.86 -6.63
C ALA A 66 16.15 -33.31 -7.98
N ALA A 67 16.64 -34.42 -8.56
CA ALA A 67 16.11 -34.97 -9.81
C ALA A 67 14.71 -35.59 -9.65
N LYS A 68 14.36 -36.06 -8.44
CA LYS A 68 13.03 -36.62 -8.14
C LYS A 68 11.95 -35.55 -7.97
N VAL A 69 12.31 -34.35 -7.52
CA VAL A 69 11.36 -33.24 -7.31
C VAL A 69 10.96 -32.59 -8.64
N VAL A 70 11.90 -32.48 -9.59
CA VAL A 70 11.64 -31.91 -10.92
C VAL A 70 10.83 -32.88 -11.81
N ALA A 71 11.05 -34.19 -11.68
CA ALA A 71 10.24 -35.19 -12.39
C ALA A 71 8.75 -35.17 -11.96
N ARG A 72 8.47 -34.92 -10.67
CA ARG A 72 7.10 -34.89 -10.13
C ARG A 72 6.33 -33.61 -10.48
N ALA A 73 7.02 -32.50 -10.75
CA ALA A 73 6.40 -31.25 -11.19
C ALA A 73 6.04 -31.24 -12.69
N THR A 74 6.61 -32.15 -13.49
CA THR A 74 6.43 -32.15 -14.96
C THR A 74 5.28 -33.06 -15.43
N GLU A 75 4.81 -33.99 -14.59
CA GLU A 75 3.68 -34.88 -14.91
C GLU A 75 2.29 -34.28 -14.62
N ILE A 76 2.21 -33.16 -13.90
CA ILE A 76 0.92 -32.51 -13.55
C ILE A 76 0.47 -31.50 -14.63
N SER A 77 1.37 -31.09 -15.54
CA SER A 77 1.08 -30.04 -16.54
C SER A 77 0.61 -30.54 -17.92
N THR A 78 0.42 -31.85 -18.14
CA THR A 78 0.09 -32.39 -19.49
C THR A 78 -1.21 -33.18 -19.62
N LYS A 79 -2.16 -33.07 -18.68
CA LYS A 79 -3.52 -33.61 -18.85
C LYS A 79 -4.63 -32.60 -18.55
N ALA A 80 -4.78 -31.64 -19.46
CA ALA A 80 -6.02 -30.96 -19.87
C ALA A 80 -5.57 -29.96 -20.96
N THR A 81 -5.83 -30.11 -22.25
CA THR A 81 -7.14 -30.16 -22.89
C THR A 81 -6.94 -30.49 -24.38
N GLN A 82 -7.35 -31.69 -24.82
CA GLN A 82 -7.70 -31.97 -26.21
C GLN A 82 -8.78 -33.05 -26.22
N ALA A 83 -10.02 -32.69 -26.55
CA ALA A 83 -10.96 -33.56 -27.25
C ALA A 83 -12.20 -32.78 -27.71
N ALA A 84 -12.51 -32.89 -28.99
CA ALA A 84 -13.83 -32.68 -29.59
C ALA A 84 -14.26 -34.03 -30.24
N PRO A 85 -15.41 -34.13 -30.96
CA PRO A 85 -16.75 -34.42 -30.44
C PRO A 85 -17.30 -35.79 -30.92
N GLY A 86 -18.41 -36.28 -30.34
CA GLY A 86 -19.26 -37.29 -31.01
C GLY A 86 -20.13 -38.20 -30.13
N GLY A 87 -21.45 -37.97 -30.17
CA GLY A 87 -22.47 -38.98 -30.56
C GLY A 87 -23.07 -39.99 -29.55
N GLY A 88 -24.32 -39.73 -29.11
CA GLY A 88 -25.48 -40.58 -29.44
C GLY A 88 -26.06 -41.60 -28.43
N GLY A 89 -27.27 -41.29 -27.91
CA GLY A 89 -28.36 -42.22 -27.48
C GLY A 89 -28.32 -42.71 -26.02
N THR A 90 -29.41 -42.87 -25.24
CA THR A 90 -30.87 -42.78 -25.42
C THR A 90 -31.55 -42.64 -24.03
N ASN A 91 -32.67 -41.91 -23.99
CA ASN A 91 -33.82 -41.86 -23.05
C ASN A 91 -33.74 -42.55 -21.67
N ASP A 92 -34.07 -41.80 -20.62
CA ASP A 92 -35.32 -42.03 -19.85
C ASP A 92 -35.69 -40.81 -19.00
N ASP A 93 -36.98 -40.50 -19.02
CA ASP A 93 -37.64 -39.40 -18.31
C ASP A 93 -37.65 -39.64 -16.79
N ASP A 94 -37.15 -38.68 -16.00
CA ASP A 94 -37.76 -38.40 -14.69
C ASP A 94 -37.68 -36.91 -14.35
N ALA A 95 -38.87 -36.37 -14.09
CA ALA A 95 -39.11 -34.98 -13.82
C ALA A 95 -38.85 -34.68 -12.34
N THR A 96 -37.59 -34.51 -11.96
CA THR A 96 -37.25 -33.86 -10.69
C THR A 96 -37.09 -32.36 -10.91
N LYS A 97 -38.10 -31.60 -10.48
CA LYS A 97 -37.96 -30.19 -10.12
C LYS A 97 -36.73 -30.06 -9.22
N THR A 98 -35.64 -29.53 -9.76
CA THR A 98 -34.54 -29.01 -8.96
C THR A 98 -35.12 -27.85 -8.16
N GLN A 99 -35.51 -28.09 -6.91
CA GLN A 99 -35.59 -27.04 -5.92
C GLN A 99 -34.18 -26.44 -5.85
N MET A 100 -33.99 -25.28 -6.48
CA MET A 100 -32.86 -24.42 -6.15
C MET A 100 -32.88 -24.29 -4.63
N LYS A 101 -31.80 -24.71 -3.97
CA LYS A 101 -31.58 -24.31 -2.58
C LYS A 101 -31.52 -22.78 -2.64
N ASN A 102 -32.53 -22.09 -2.14
CA ASN A 102 -32.47 -20.63 -1.98
C ASN A 102 -31.31 -20.33 -1.04
N THR A 103 -30.15 -20.02 -1.60
CA THR A 103 -28.99 -19.54 -0.87
C THR A 103 -29.28 -18.10 -0.48
N PHE A 104 -29.47 -17.84 0.82
CA PHE A 104 -29.68 -16.48 1.34
C PHE A 104 -28.35 -15.77 1.59
N VAL A 105 -27.35 -16.02 0.73
CA VAL A 105 -26.01 -15.45 0.83
C VAL A 105 -25.68 -14.95 -0.57
N CYS A 106 -25.41 -13.66 -0.67
CA CYS A 106 -25.09 -12.99 -1.92
C CYS A 106 -23.67 -12.45 -1.86
N GLU A 107 -22.93 -12.52 -2.96
CA GLU A 107 -21.62 -11.89 -3.09
C GLU A 107 -21.81 -10.36 -3.13
N ALA A 108 -21.23 -9.64 -2.17
CA ALA A 108 -21.43 -8.20 -2.04
C ALA A 108 -20.88 -7.44 -3.27
N ASN A 109 -19.78 -7.92 -3.84
CA ASN A 109 -19.17 -7.33 -5.03
C ASN A 109 -20.07 -7.41 -6.28
N ASP A 110 -20.92 -8.44 -6.36
CA ASP A 110 -21.82 -8.65 -7.49
C ASP A 110 -23.16 -7.90 -7.30
N CYS A 111 -23.58 -7.71 -6.05
CA CYS A 111 -24.88 -7.09 -5.73
C CYS A 111 -24.82 -5.58 -5.53
N VAL A 112 -23.65 -4.99 -5.28
CA VAL A 112 -23.51 -3.55 -5.01
C VAL A 112 -23.09 -2.82 -6.28
N HIS A 113 -23.88 -1.81 -6.66
CA HIS A 113 -23.62 -0.98 -7.83
C HIS A 113 -23.61 0.50 -7.47
N PHE A 114 -22.59 1.22 -7.94
CA PHE A 114 -22.52 2.67 -7.80
C PHE A 114 -22.91 3.34 -9.12
N HIS A 115 -23.75 4.36 -9.04
CA HIS A 115 -24.21 5.09 -10.21
C HIS A 115 -23.93 6.58 -10.08
N LEU A 116 -23.24 7.16 -11.07
CA LEU A 116 -23.09 8.61 -11.21
C LEU A 116 -24.19 9.14 -12.12
N PHE A 117 -25.15 9.84 -11.52
CA PHE A 117 -26.34 10.30 -12.21
C PHE A 117 -26.10 11.64 -12.93
N GLU A 118 -25.95 11.63 -14.26
CA GLU A 118 -25.74 12.83 -15.07
C GLU A 118 -27.06 13.50 -15.57
N GLY A 119 -28.23 13.07 -15.07
CA GLY A 119 -29.56 13.58 -15.46
C GLY A 119 -30.25 12.79 -16.58
N ASP A 120 -31.51 13.12 -16.89
CA ASP A 120 -32.41 12.41 -17.84
C ASP A 120 -31.89 12.19 -19.28
N LYS A 121 -30.75 12.79 -19.65
CA LYS A 121 -30.14 12.69 -20.99
C LYS A 121 -28.66 12.31 -20.96
N GLY A 122 -28.09 12.09 -19.79
CA GLY A 122 -26.69 11.65 -19.64
C GLY A 122 -26.62 10.13 -19.61
N GLU A 123 -25.52 9.57 -20.11
CA GLU A 123 -25.20 8.16 -19.87
C GLU A 123 -24.86 8.00 -18.38
N GLU A 124 -25.63 7.18 -17.68
CA GLU A 124 -25.37 6.82 -16.30
C GLU A 124 -24.11 5.96 -16.24
N LYS A 125 -23.13 6.38 -15.44
CA LYS A 125 -21.90 5.62 -15.23
C LYS A 125 -22.11 4.69 -14.04
N THR A 126 -22.29 3.41 -14.34
CA THR A 126 -22.38 2.33 -13.36
C THR A 126 -21.01 1.66 -13.17
N PHE A 127 -20.69 1.29 -11.94
CA PHE A 127 -19.46 0.55 -11.63
C PHE A 127 -19.61 -0.23 -10.31
N GLU A 128 -18.86 -1.33 -10.19
CA GLU A 128 -18.89 -2.26 -9.05
C GLU A 128 -17.68 -2.07 -8.11
N PRO A 129 -17.81 -2.42 -6.82
CA PRO A 129 -16.69 -2.41 -5.88
C PRO A 129 -15.65 -3.50 -6.17
N GLU A 130 -14.38 -3.22 -5.87
CA GLU A 130 -13.30 -4.22 -5.90
C GLU A 130 -13.20 -4.99 -4.58
N PHE A 131 -13.52 -4.32 -3.47
CA PHE A 131 -13.56 -4.90 -2.12
C PHE A 131 -14.89 -4.58 -1.45
N ALA A 132 -15.36 -5.48 -0.59
CA ALA A 132 -16.56 -5.29 0.20
C ALA A 132 -16.37 -5.61 1.69
N HIS A 133 -15.26 -6.27 2.04
CA HIS A 133 -15.02 -6.77 3.39
C HIS A 133 -14.92 -5.69 4.48
N GLN A 134 -14.61 -4.44 4.10
CA GLN A 134 -14.56 -3.30 5.03
C GLN A 134 -15.95 -2.74 5.37
N VAL A 135 -16.96 -3.07 4.57
CA VAL A 135 -18.33 -2.53 4.67
C VAL A 135 -19.31 -3.62 5.09
N PHE A 136 -19.15 -4.82 4.55
CA PHE A 136 -19.99 -5.99 4.83
C PHE A 136 -19.24 -7.00 5.69
N ARG A 137 -19.30 -8.29 5.34
CA ARG A 137 -18.63 -9.38 6.06
C ARG A 137 -17.21 -9.58 5.55
N GLU A 138 -16.33 -10.18 6.36
CA GLU A 138 -14.94 -10.46 6.00
C GLU A 138 -14.79 -11.33 4.74
N ASP A 139 -15.76 -12.20 4.48
CA ASP A 139 -15.83 -13.05 3.28
C ASP A 139 -16.49 -12.37 2.08
N GLU A 140 -16.73 -11.06 2.16
CA GLU A 140 -17.34 -10.25 1.10
C GLU A 140 -18.78 -10.65 0.74
N THR A 141 -19.50 -11.24 1.69
CA THR A 141 -20.90 -11.65 1.49
C THR A 141 -21.93 -10.77 2.22
N ILE A 142 -23.18 -10.83 1.74
CA ILE A 142 -24.37 -10.27 2.37
C ILE A 142 -25.35 -11.41 2.67
N TYR A 143 -25.66 -11.62 3.94
CA TYR A 143 -26.56 -12.66 4.40
C TYR A 143 -28.01 -12.18 4.57
N GLY A 144 -28.95 -13.07 4.27
CA GLY A 144 -30.35 -12.97 4.61
C GLY A 144 -31.25 -12.43 3.51
N TYR A 145 -30.75 -12.36 2.27
CA TYR A 145 -31.46 -11.89 1.08
C TYR A 145 -31.39 -12.95 -0.02
N SER A 146 -32.43 -13.06 -0.84
CA SER A 146 -32.42 -13.93 -2.01
C SER A 146 -31.40 -13.49 -3.06
N GLU A 147 -31.04 -14.40 -3.96
CA GLU A 147 -30.02 -14.23 -5.00
C GLU A 147 -30.27 -13.05 -5.97
N ASP A 148 -31.49 -12.51 -6.02
CA ASP A 148 -31.86 -11.32 -6.79
C ASP A 148 -31.63 -10.01 -6.01
N LEU A 149 -30.82 -10.03 -4.95
CA LEU A 149 -30.41 -8.84 -4.22
C LEU A 149 -29.68 -7.84 -5.14
N SER A 150 -30.17 -6.61 -5.20
CA SER A 150 -29.50 -5.46 -5.81
C SER A 150 -29.42 -4.31 -4.81
N VAL A 151 -28.23 -3.74 -4.67
CA VAL A 151 -27.92 -2.59 -3.81
C VAL A 151 -27.36 -1.48 -4.68
N ASP A 152 -28.24 -0.62 -5.17
CA ASP A 152 -27.91 0.48 -6.07
C ASP A 152 -27.68 1.78 -5.28
N VAL A 153 -26.46 2.29 -5.31
CA VAL A 153 -26.06 3.55 -4.67
C VAL A 153 -25.93 4.64 -5.74
N LEU A 154 -26.98 5.45 -5.87
CA LEU A 154 -27.06 6.55 -6.82
C LEU A 154 -26.50 7.82 -6.19
N CYS A 155 -25.58 8.49 -6.87
CA CYS A 155 -24.93 9.70 -6.40
C CYS A 155 -24.92 10.78 -7.50
N ALA A 156 -25.02 12.05 -7.11
CA ALA A 156 -24.68 13.15 -8.01
C ALA A 156 -23.17 13.14 -8.33
N PRO A 157 -22.75 13.37 -9.60
CA PRO A 157 -21.36 13.21 -10.03
C PRO A 157 -20.39 14.27 -9.47
N ASN A 158 -20.91 15.39 -8.98
CA ASN A 158 -20.14 16.50 -8.43
C ASN A 158 -19.67 16.19 -7.00
N THR A 159 -20.49 16.45 -5.99
CA THR A 159 -20.17 16.30 -4.57
C THR A 159 -20.64 14.97 -3.97
N PHE A 160 -21.17 14.05 -4.78
CA PHE A 160 -21.83 12.80 -4.31
C PHE A 160 -23.00 13.03 -3.35
N ASP A 161 -23.60 14.23 -3.46
CA ASP A 161 -24.76 14.71 -2.71
C ASP A 161 -25.67 15.48 -3.70
N PRO A 162 -26.96 15.09 -3.86
CA PRO A 162 -27.66 14.05 -3.12
C PRO A 162 -27.20 12.62 -3.45
N ARG A 163 -27.58 11.70 -2.57
CA ARG A 163 -27.41 10.26 -2.71
C ARG A 163 -28.73 9.52 -2.44
N PHE A 164 -28.91 8.36 -3.06
CA PHE A 164 -30.01 7.45 -2.79
C PHE A 164 -29.49 6.02 -2.79
N VAL A 165 -29.93 5.23 -1.83
CA VAL A 165 -29.60 3.80 -1.75
C VAL A 165 -30.89 3.02 -1.98
N ASP A 166 -30.98 2.37 -3.12
CA ASP A 166 -32.04 1.42 -3.43
C ASP A 166 -31.59 0.02 -3.02
N VAL A 167 -32.47 -0.72 -2.36
CA VAL A 167 -32.18 -2.10 -1.94
C VAL A 167 -33.38 -2.94 -2.33
N THR A 168 -33.20 -3.76 -3.37
CA THR A 168 -34.26 -4.59 -3.94
C THR A 168 -33.89 -6.06 -3.79
N TYR A 169 -34.88 -6.90 -3.50
CA TYR A 169 -34.74 -8.35 -3.29
C TYR A 169 -36.13 -9.01 -3.33
N GLY A 170 -36.20 -10.29 -3.70
CA GLY A 170 -37.43 -11.08 -3.69
C GLY A 170 -37.83 -11.56 -2.29
N GLU A 171 -36.90 -12.14 -1.54
CA GLU A 171 -37.11 -12.72 -0.21
C GLU A 171 -36.07 -12.21 0.79
N LYS A 172 -36.48 -12.06 2.06
CA LYS A 172 -35.62 -11.68 3.18
C LYS A 172 -35.85 -12.58 4.39
N VAL A 173 -34.77 -13.06 4.99
CA VAL A 173 -34.79 -13.88 6.20
C VAL A 173 -35.40 -13.09 7.37
N ARG A 174 -36.34 -13.73 8.09
CA ARG A 174 -37.06 -13.14 9.24
C ARG A 174 -36.69 -13.80 10.58
N SER A 175 -35.55 -14.48 10.65
CA SER A 175 -35.08 -15.15 11.87
C SER A 175 -34.65 -14.12 12.92
N SER A 176 -35.13 -14.25 14.15
CA SER A 176 -34.64 -13.44 15.28
C SER A 176 -33.30 -13.94 15.83
N LEU A 177 -32.94 -15.21 15.59
CA LEU A 177 -31.69 -15.81 16.06
C LEU A 177 -30.51 -15.51 15.15
N ASN A 178 -30.77 -15.35 13.85
CA ASN A 178 -29.77 -14.97 12.85
C ASN A 178 -30.42 -14.02 11.83
N PRO A 179 -30.56 -12.73 12.18
CA PRO A 179 -31.21 -11.75 11.32
C PRO A 179 -30.41 -11.53 10.04
N ALA A 180 -31.09 -11.10 8.98
CA ALA A 180 -30.45 -10.63 7.77
C ALA A 180 -29.58 -9.40 8.04
N ASP A 181 -28.51 -9.23 7.27
CA ASP A 181 -27.59 -8.11 7.41
C ASP A 181 -28.31 -6.78 7.16
N ASP A 182 -27.97 -5.76 7.94
CA ASP A 182 -28.50 -4.42 7.75
C ASP A 182 -27.64 -3.65 6.74
N ILE A 183 -27.94 -3.85 5.45
CA ILE A 183 -27.24 -3.22 4.32
C ILE A 183 -27.15 -1.70 4.50
N ARG A 184 -28.23 -1.05 4.98
CA ARG A 184 -28.26 0.41 5.15
C ARG A 184 -27.39 0.83 6.32
N ALA A 185 -27.42 0.12 7.45
CA ALA A 185 -26.54 0.43 8.57
C ALA A 185 -25.06 0.25 8.21
N ASN A 186 -24.72 -0.82 7.48
CA ASN A 186 -23.38 -1.09 6.98
C ASN A 186 -22.87 0.05 6.07
N LEU A 187 -23.68 0.47 5.10
CA LEU A 187 -23.36 1.61 4.24
C LEU A 187 -23.25 2.91 5.04
N ASN A 188 -24.16 3.17 5.99
CA ASN A 188 -24.18 4.40 6.80
C ASN A 188 -23.02 4.49 7.81
N ALA A 189 -22.33 3.39 8.13
CA ALA A 189 -21.08 3.45 8.90
C ALA A 189 -19.96 4.17 8.12
N TRP A 190 -20.02 4.08 6.79
CA TRP A 190 -19.08 4.70 5.87
C TRP A 190 -19.62 6.01 5.29
N PHE A 191 -20.76 5.96 4.61
CA PHE A 191 -21.40 7.14 4.02
C PHE A 191 -22.13 7.98 5.06
N PRO A 192 -22.05 9.33 4.97
CA PRO A 192 -22.78 10.19 5.89
C PRO A 192 -24.30 10.06 5.67
N GLU A 193 -25.09 10.18 6.73
CA GLU A 193 -26.56 10.22 6.58
C GLU A 193 -27.00 11.52 5.87
N ALA A 194 -26.28 12.62 6.13
CA ALA A 194 -26.49 13.90 5.44
C ALA A 194 -26.31 13.75 3.92
N GLY A 195 -27.25 14.31 3.16
CA GLY A 195 -27.28 14.19 1.70
C GLY A 195 -27.94 12.91 1.18
N THR A 196 -28.26 11.95 2.06
CA THR A 196 -28.99 10.73 1.67
C THR A 196 -30.48 10.98 1.67
N THR A 197 -31.11 10.79 0.51
CA THR A 197 -32.56 10.91 0.33
C THR A 197 -33.26 9.57 0.62
N THR A 198 -34.54 9.63 0.99
CA THR A 198 -35.33 8.44 1.35
C THR A 198 -36.10 7.82 0.18
N THR A 199 -36.24 8.56 -0.93
CA THR A 199 -37.03 8.14 -2.10
C THR A 199 -36.30 8.53 -3.38
N LYS A 200 -36.42 7.71 -4.43
CA LYS A 200 -35.83 7.99 -5.74
C LYS A 200 -36.31 9.30 -6.33
N GLU A 201 -37.58 9.66 -6.14
CA GLU A 201 -38.14 10.92 -6.65
C GLU A 201 -37.49 12.15 -5.99
N ALA A 202 -37.22 12.08 -4.68
CA ALA A 202 -36.51 13.14 -3.97
C ALA A 202 -35.07 13.28 -4.45
N PHE A 203 -34.38 12.16 -4.70
CA PHE A 203 -33.05 12.14 -5.31
C PHE A 203 -33.04 12.82 -6.67
N LEU A 204 -33.90 12.37 -7.60
CA LEU A 204 -33.95 12.90 -8.97
C LEU A 204 -34.21 14.41 -8.96
N LYS A 205 -35.12 14.87 -8.10
CA LYS A 205 -35.40 16.30 -7.93
C LYS A 205 -34.17 17.07 -7.44
N GLN A 206 -33.53 16.60 -6.37
CA GLN A 206 -32.37 17.29 -5.80
C GLN A 206 -31.16 17.25 -6.74
N ALA A 207 -30.92 16.13 -7.44
CA ALA A 207 -29.83 15.99 -8.39
C ALA A 207 -29.99 16.95 -9.57
N GLU A 208 -31.22 17.14 -10.05
CA GLU A 208 -31.53 18.13 -11.09
C GLU A 208 -31.36 19.58 -10.59
N GLU A 209 -31.65 19.86 -9.31
CA GLU A 209 -31.43 21.17 -8.67
C GLU A 209 -29.94 21.47 -8.44
N THR A 210 -29.10 20.46 -8.17
CA THR A 210 -27.68 20.63 -7.82
C THR A 210 -26.69 20.33 -8.97
N LYS A 211 -27.16 19.91 -10.14
CA LYS A 211 -26.29 19.57 -11.30
C LYS A 211 -25.43 20.73 -11.80
N GLU A 212 -25.82 21.97 -11.52
CA GLU A 212 -25.11 23.19 -11.90
C GLU A 212 -24.74 23.97 -10.64
N MET A 213 -23.51 23.81 -10.18
CA MET A 213 -23.01 24.45 -8.98
C MET A 213 -21.56 24.90 -9.11
N GLU A 214 -21.16 25.88 -8.32
CA GLU A 214 -19.75 26.24 -8.19
C GLU A 214 -18.98 25.13 -7.46
N ILE A 215 -17.70 24.97 -7.77
CA ILE A 215 -16.82 24.06 -7.03
C ILE A 215 -16.66 24.63 -5.60
N PRO A 216 -16.88 23.83 -4.53
CA PRO A 216 -16.70 24.26 -3.15
C PRO A 216 -15.32 24.88 -2.86
N GLY A 217 -15.20 25.65 -1.77
CA GLY A 217 -13.92 26.22 -1.31
C GLY A 217 -13.27 27.18 -2.30
N ASP A 218 -14.09 28.08 -2.89
CA ASP A 218 -13.68 29.05 -3.93
C ASP A 218 -12.95 28.40 -5.13
N GLY A 219 -13.29 27.13 -5.42
CA GLY A 219 -12.70 26.35 -6.50
C GLY A 219 -11.31 25.77 -6.21
N GLY A 220 -10.75 25.99 -5.02
CA GLY A 220 -9.44 25.47 -4.62
C GLY A 220 -8.27 26.01 -5.46
N LYS A 221 -7.05 25.61 -5.09
CA LYS A 221 -5.84 26.00 -5.82
C LYS A 221 -5.65 25.09 -7.04
N ILE A 222 -5.75 25.64 -8.25
CA ILE A 222 -5.47 24.89 -9.48
C ILE A 222 -3.97 24.53 -9.52
N ILE A 223 -3.67 23.24 -9.61
CA ILE A 223 -2.30 22.72 -9.71
C ILE A 223 -1.97 22.31 -11.16
N ALA A 224 -2.94 21.73 -11.85
CA ALA A 224 -2.83 21.35 -13.24
C ALA A 224 -4.20 21.49 -13.92
N GLU A 225 -4.20 21.84 -15.20
CA GLU A 225 -5.40 21.95 -16.03
C GLU A 225 -5.06 21.50 -17.46
N TRP A 226 -5.95 20.74 -18.09
CA TRP A 226 -5.82 20.31 -19.48
C TRP A 226 -7.19 20.05 -20.10
N ASP A 227 -7.26 20.05 -21.42
CA ASP A 227 -8.47 19.70 -22.14
C ASP A 227 -8.57 18.19 -22.36
N GLY A 228 -9.78 17.64 -22.35
CA GLY A 228 -10.03 16.24 -22.66
C GLY A 228 -9.63 15.86 -24.08
N GLU A 229 -9.13 14.64 -24.23
CA GLU A 229 -8.65 14.09 -25.50
C GLU A 229 -9.63 13.03 -26.04
N GLY A 230 -9.77 12.96 -27.38
CA GLY A 230 -10.72 12.08 -28.04
C GLY A 230 -12.09 12.72 -28.28
N GLU A 231 -12.91 12.08 -29.12
CA GLU A 231 -14.22 12.63 -29.54
C GLU A 231 -15.17 12.80 -28.35
N GLU A 232 -15.27 11.80 -27.48
CA GLU A 232 -16.16 11.76 -26.31
C GLU A 232 -15.82 12.81 -25.24
N GLU A 233 -14.54 13.16 -25.07
CA GLU A 233 -14.09 14.06 -24.00
C GLU A 233 -13.66 15.44 -24.50
N SER A 234 -13.74 15.71 -25.80
CA SER A 234 -13.33 16.99 -26.42
C SER A 234 -14.01 18.22 -25.82
N GLY A 235 -15.24 18.05 -25.33
CA GLY A 235 -16.04 19.07 -24.63
C GLY A 235 -15.71 19.23 -23.14
N LEU A 236 -14.78 18.44 -22.59
CA LEU A 236 -14.42 18.45 -21.17
C LEU A 236 -13.10 19.16 -20.92
N ARG A 237 -13.02 19.84 -19.78
CA ARG A 237 -11.81 20.40 -19.21
C ARG A 237 -11.53 19.70 -17.88
N TYR A 238 -10.34 19.16 -17.76
CA TYR A 238 -9.89 18.50 -16.54
C TYR A 238 -8.99 19.42 -15.74
N SER A 239 -9.08 19.32 -14.42
CA SER A 239 -8.18 20.01 -13.51
C SER A 239 -7.86 19.15 -12.29
N VAL A 240 -6.64 19.27 -11.77
CA VAL A 240 -6.31 18.84 -10.41
C VAL A 240 -6.21 20.07 -9.54
N ARG A 241 -7.05 20.12 -8.50
CA ARG A 241 -7.18 21.24 -7.57
C ARG A 241 -6.82 20.79 -6.16
N GLN A 242 -6.11 21.62 -5.42
CA GLN A 242 -5.74 21.37 -4.03
C GLN A 242 -6.62 22.17 -3.08
N PHE A 243 -7.09 21.49 -2.04
CA PHE A 243 -7.94 22.00 -0.96
C PHE A 243 -7.31 21.70 0.39
N GLU A 244 -7.69 22.50 1.38
CA GLU A 244 -7.35 22.33 2.79
C GLU A 244 -8.65 22.13 3.58
N PHE A 245 -8.60 21.40 4.70
CA PHE A 245 -9.76 21.22 5.57
C PHE A 245 -9.83 22.35 6.60
N LYS A 246 -10.15 23.56 6.15
CA LYS A 246 -10.35 24.70 7.06
C LYS A 246 -11.66 24.55 7.81
N GLU A 247 -11.69 24.98 9.07
CA GLU A 247 -12.92 24.97 9.88
C GLU A 247 -14.06 25.77 9.21
N SER A 248 -13.73 26.88 8.54
CA SER A 248 -14.71 27.69 7.78
C SER A 248 -15.29 26.99 6.55
N GLU A 249 -14.66 25.92 6.08
CA GLU A 249 -15.04 25.16 4.88
C GLU A 249 -15.53 23.75 5.22
N ARG A 250 -15.79 23.48 6.51
CA ARG A 250 -16.23 22.16 7.00
C ARG A 250 -17.55 21.72 6.36
N GLU A 251 -18.52 22.61 6.24
CA GLU A 251 -19.84 22.33 5.64
C GLU A 251 -19.82 22.32 4.09
N THR A 252 -18.69 22.66 3.46
CA THR A 252 -18.55 22.71 2.00
C THR A 252 -17.53 21.67 1.52
N VAL A 253 -16.23 21.97 1.63
CA VAL A 253 -15.13 21.08 1.23
C VAL A 253 -15.09 19.84 2.13
N GLY A 254 -15.26 20.02 3.45
CA GLY A 254 -15.29 18.91 4.40
C GLY A 254 -16.42 17.92 4.09
N ARG A 255 -17.64 18.44 3.93
CA ARG A 255 -18.81 17.64 3.53
C ARG A 255 -18.65 16.96 2.17
N TRP A 256 -18.06 17.64 1.19
CA TRP A 256 -17.75 17.02 -0.10
C TRP A 256 -16.78 15.84 0.06
N HIS A 257 -15.72 16.00 0.85
CA HIS A 257 -14.82 14.90 1.19
C HIS A 257 -15.55 13.75 1.91
N ASP A 258 -16.40 14.05 2.89
CA ASP A 258 -17.18 13.03 3.62
C ASP A 258 -18.06 12.18 2.72
N ASN A 259 -18.52 12.74 1.59
CA ASN A 259 -19.34 12.00 0.63
C ASN A 259 -18.53 11.13 -0.34
N VAL A 260 -17.25 11.45 -0.61
CA VAL A 260 -16.40 10.71 -1.57
C VAL A 260 -15.36 9.80 -0.90
N GLU A 261 -14.95 10.11 0.32
CA GLU A 261 -14.06 9.27 1.12
C GLU A 261 -14.57 7.82 1.26
N PRO A 262 -15.86 7.53 1.46
CA PRO A 262 -16.35 6.15 1.59
C PRO A 262 -15.95 5.20 0.46
N PHE A 263 -15.74 5.72 -0.75
CA PHE A 263 -15.30 4.90 -1.88
C PHE A 263 -13.93 4.24 -1.63
N VAL A 264 -13.06 4.78 -0.76
CA VAL A 264 -11.78 4.12 -0.44
C VAL A 264 -11.98 2.73 0.17
N ALA A 265 -13.06 2.51 0.93
CA ALA A 265 -13.36 1.21 1.52
C ALA A 265 -13.66 0.11 0.48
N PHE A 266 -13.99 0.52 -0.74
CA PHE A 266 -14.36 -0.38 -1.83
C PHE A 266 -13.25 -0.58 -2.87
N TYR A 267 -12.16 0.19 -2.83
CA TYR A 267 -11.09 0.16 -3.84
C TYR A 267 -9.67 0.20 -3.25
N ILE A 268 -9.53 0.39 -1.94
CA ILE A 268 -8.25 0.39 -1.25
C ILE A 268 -8.39 -0.54 -0.05
N ASP A 269 -7.69 -1.66 -0.10
CA ASP A 269 -7.63 -2.61 1.01
C ASP A 269 -7.03 -1.96 2.27
N ALA A 270 -7.54 -2.35 3.45
CA ALA A 270 -7.17 -1.80 4.76
C ALA A 270 -7.26 -0.26 4.86
N ALA A 271 -8.22 0.37 4.17
CA ALA A 271 -8.42 1.80 4.22
C ALA A 271 -9.08 2.26 5.52
N SER A 272 -8.76 3.49 5.94
CA SER A 272 -9.40 4.15 7.08
C SER A 272 -9.70 5.60 6.76
N LYS A 273 -10.77 6.15 7.36
CA LYS A 273 -11.08 7.58 7.26
C LYS A 273 -9.98 8.45 7.87
N ILE A 274 -9.73 9.61 7.28
CA ILE A 274 -8.76 10.59 7.79
C ILE A 274 -9.39 11.51 8.84
N ASP A 275 -8.56 12.02 9.76
CA ASP A 275 -8.95 13.07 10.70
C ASP A 275 -8.79 14.45 10.07
N LYS A 276 -9.89 14.98 9.52
CA LYS A 276 -9.94 16.31 8.89
C LYS A 276 -9.75 17.47 9.88
N SER A 277 -9.79 17.23 11.20
CA SER A 277 -9.49 18.28 12.19
C SER A 277 -8.00 18.60 12.25
N ASP A 278 -7.16 17.68 11.75
CA ASP A 278 -5.73 17.91 11.60
C ASP A 278 -5.45 18.71 10.31
N GLY A 279 -5.08 19.98 10.48
CA GLY A 279 -4.75 20.90 9.39
C GLY A 279 -3.52 20.53 8.55
N ARG A 280 -2.84 19.40 8.85
CA ARG A 280 -1.75 18.86 8.03
C ARG A 280 -2.24 18.08 6.81
N TRP A 281 -3.51 17.69 6.77
CA TRP A 281 -4.08 17.04 5.59
C TRP A 281 -4.30 18.01 4.44
N LEU A 282 -3.82 17.61 3.26
CA LEU A 282 -4.08 18.24 1.98
C LEU A 282 -4.94 17.29 1.15
N TRP A 283 -5.85 17.86 0.39
CA TRP A 283 -6.73 17.10 -0.49
C TRP A 283 -6.58 17.56 -1.93
N PHE A 284 -6.19 16.66 -2.82
CA PHE A 284 -6.04 16.90 -4.25
C PHE A 284 -7.20 16.24 -4.98
N VAL A 285 -8.01 17.00 -5.69
CA VAL A 285 -9.20 16.49 -6.37
C VAL A 285 -9.04 16.64 -7.88
N LEU A 286 -9.31 15.56 -8.58
CA LEU A 286 -9.42 15.53 -10.04
C LEU A 286 -10.87 15.83 -10.43
N ILE A 287 -11.07 16.91 -11.17
CA ILE A 287 -12.38 17.41 -11.59
C ILE A 287 -12.46 17.46 -13.12
N ALA A 288 -13.56 16.96 -13.68
CA ALA A 288 -13.96 17.20 -15.06
C ALA A 288 -15.05 18.29 -15.08
N GLN A 289 -14.89 19.32 -15.91
CA GLN A 289 -15.88 20.38 -16.12
C GLN A 289 -16.30 20.41 -17.58
N LYS A 290 -17.57 20.69 -17.89
CA LYS A 290 -17.99 20.94 -19.28
C LYS A 290 -17.53 22.31 -19.72
N LYS A 291 -16.91 22.42 -20.90
CA LYS A 291 -16.37 23.69 -21.43
C LYS A 291 -17.46 24.74 -21.73
N ASP A 292 -18.65 24.28 -22.11
CA ASP A 292 -19.81 25.13 -22.39
C ASP A 292 -20.52 25.61 -21.12
N ASN A 293 -20.40 24.87 -20.01
CA ASN A 293 -20.92 25.26 -18.70
C ASN A 293 -20.04 24.71 -17.57
N LEU A 294 -19.13 25.55 -17.06
CA LEU A 294 -18.18 25.17 -16.00
C LEU A 294 -18.83 24.79 -14.67
N LYS A 295 -20.10 25.16 -14.46
CA LYS A 295 -20.90 24.75 -13.28
C LYS A 295 -21.36 23.30 -13.36
N ARG A 296 -21.28 22.68 -14.54
CA ARG A 296 -21.46 21.23 -14.70
C ARG A 296 -20.11 20.57 -14.59
N TRP A 297 -19.88 19.91 -13.48
CA TRP A 297 -18.63 19.24 -13.19
C TRP A 297 -18.82 17.93 -12.45
N ALA A 298 -17.82 17.08 -12.51
CA ALA A 298 -17.79 15.78 -11.87
C ALA A 298 -16.46 15.55 -11.16
N THR A 299 -16.51 14.93 -9.99
CA THR A 299 -15.32 14.42 -9.30
C THR A 299 -14.92 13.09 -9.92
N CYS A 300 -13.72 13.02 -10.48
CA CYS A 300 -13.22 11.83 -11.16
C CYS A 300 -12.32 10.96 -10.27
N GLY A 301 -11.81 11.54 -9.18
CA GLY A 301 -10.87 10.90 -8.28
C GLY A 301 -10.20 11.92 -7.37
N PHE A 302 -9.41 11.43 -6.41
CA PHE A 302 -8.68 12.29 -5.50
C PHE A 302 -7.43 11.62 -4.94
N SER A 303 -6.62 12.42 -4.26
CA SER A 303 -5.54 11.96 -3.40
C SER A 303 -5.51 12.75 -2.09
N THR A 304 -5.37 12.05 -0.98
CA THR A 304 -5.08 12.67 0.33
C THR A 304 -3.59 12.62 0.60
N VAL A 305 -3.05 13.72 1.11
CA VAL A 305 -1.61 13.88 1.36
C VAL A 305 -1.42 14.48 2.74
N TYR A 306 -0.63 13.81 3.57
CA TYR A 306 -0.28 14.30 4.90
C TYR A 306 1.05 15.03 4.89
N GLN A 307 1.16 16.09 5.70
CA GLN A 307 2.38 16.88 5.85
C GLN A 307 3.11 16.50 7.15
N PHE A 308 4.08 15.59 7.06
CA PHE A 308 4.95 15.24 8.18
C PHE A 308 6.03 16.29 8.42
N TYR A 309 6.40 16.51 9.67
CA TYR A 309 7.59 17.27 10.00
C TYR A 309 8.85 16.48 9.58
N ALA A 310 9.75 17.16 8.87
CA ALA A 310 11.05 16.64 8.45
C ALA A 310 12.16 17.52 9.02
N HIS A 311 12.87 17.00 10.03
CA HIS A 311 13.94 17.73 10.70
C HIS A 311 15.03 18.24 9.73
N PRO A 312 15.54 19.48 9.88
CA PRO A 312 15.30 20.38 11.02
C PRO A 312 14.10 21.33 10.86
N PHE A 313 13.70 21.69 9.65
CA PHE A 313 12.65 22.72 9.43
C PHE A 313 11.88 22.50 8.11
N GLN A 314 11.84 21.27 7.61
CA GLN A 314 11.19 20.92 6.34
C GLN A 314 9.90 20.15 6.61
N ARG A 315 9.10 19.95 5.57
CA ARG A 315 7.96 19.02 5.58
C ARG A 315 8.21 17.86 4.61
N ARG A 316 7.68 16.68 4.93
CA ARG A 316 7.60 15.54 4.03
C ARG A 316 6.14 15.34 3.66
N LEU A 317 5.86 15.31 2.35
CA LEU A 317 4.52 14.97 1.89
C LEU A 317 4.43 13.45 1.81
N ARG A 318 3.43 12.86 2.48
CA ARG A 318 3.09 11.44 2.34
C ARG A 318 1.74 11.32 1.69
N ILE A 319 1.74 10.81 0.47
CA ILE A 319 0.50 10.42 -0.22
C ILE A 319 -0.07 9.24 0.54
N SER A 320 -1.29 9.38 1.06
CA SER A 320 -1.96 8.36 1.87
C SER A 320 -2.94 7.58 1.01
N GLN A 321 -4.06 8.19 0.61
CA GLN A 321 -5.03 7.56 -0.28
C GLN A 321 -4.88 8.13 -1.70
N VAL A 322 -4.99 7.28 -2.72
CA VAL A 322 -5.06 7.68 -4.13
C VAL A 322 -6.13 6.84 -4.81
N LEU A 323 -7.19 7.50 -5.28
CA LEU A 323 -8.29 6.83 -5.96
C LEU A 323 -8.66 7.60 -7.23
N VAL A 324 -8.70 6.88 -8.35
CA VAL A 324 -9.42 7.32 -9.55
C VAL A 324 -10.64 6.43 -9.65
N LEU A 325 -11.83 7.01 -9.70
CA LEU A 325 -13.07 6.24 -9.74
C LEU A 325 -13.13 5.41 -11.03
N PRO A 326 -13.69 4.19 -11.00
CA PRO A 326 -13.61 3.24 -12.10
C PRO A 326 -13.94 3.80 -13.49
N PRO A 327 -15.01 4.62 -13.68
CA PRO A 327 -15.34 5.19 -15.00
C PRO A 327 -14.27 6.13 -15.59
N TYR A 328 -13.31 6.57 -14.78
CA TYR A 328 -12.26 7.51 -15.16
C TYR A 328 -10.86 6.88 -15.13
N GLN A 329 -10.76 5.58 -14.83
CA GLN A 329 -9.48 4.86 -14.81
C GLN A 329 -8.90 4.66 -16.21
N ARG A 330 -7.62 4.29 -16.27
CA ARG A 330 -6.86 3.99 -17.51
C ARG A 330 -6.72 5.17 -18.50
N LYS A 331 -7.14 6.38 -18.12
CA LYS A 331 -7.00 7.63 -18.89
C LYS A 331 -5.77 8.48 -18.50
N GLY A 332 -4.83 7.90 -17.75
CA GLY A 332 -3.63 8.62 -17.25
C GLY A 332 -3.87 9.53 -16.04
N PHE A 333 -5.09 9.57 -15.50
CA PHE A 333 -5.46 10.43 -14.38
C PHE A 333 -4.75 10.14 -13.06
N GLY A 334 -4.45 8.87 -12.75
CA GLY A 334 -3.63 8.54 -11.59
C GLY A 334 -2.24 9.17 -11.68
N ALA A 335 -1.63 9.20 -12.87
CA ALA A 335 -0.36 9.88 -13.09
C ALA A 335 -0.48 11.39 -12.89
N LYS A 336 -1.58 12.01 -13.34
CA LYS A 336 -1.84 13.43 -13.14
C LYS A 336 -1.96 13.81 -11.66
N LEU A 337 -2.58 12.96 -10.83
CA LEU A 337 -2.62 13.16 -9.39
C LEU A 337 -1.22 13.12 -8.77
N LEU A 338 -0.38 12.12 -9.11
CA LEU A 338 1.00 12.03 -8.62
C LEU A 338 1.85 13.24 -9.05
N ASP A 339 1.74 13.61 -10.33
CA ASP A 339 2.45 14.78 -10.87
C ASP A 339 2.00 16.07 -10.19
N ALA A 340 0.71 16.22 -9.89
CA ALA A 340 0.17 17.39 -9.18
C ALA A 340 0.76 17.52 -7.76
N VAL A 341 0.92 16.42 -7.02
CA VAL A 341 1.58 16.46 -5.70
C VAL A 341 3.05 16.92 -5.84
N ARG A 342 3.76 16.46 -6.88
CA ARG A 342 5.12 16.94 -7.18
C ARG A 342 5.16 18.42 -7.52
N VAL A 343 4.27 18.88 -8.39
CA VAL A 343 4.16 20.30 -8.79
C VAL A 343 3.84 21.16 -7.56
N TYR A 344 2.91 20.72 -6.72
CA TYR A 344 2.60 21.40 -5.46
C TYR A 344 3.82 21.51 -4.55
N ALA A 345 4.58 20.42 -4.36
CA ALA A 345 5.80 20.45 -3.55
C ALA A 345 6.84 21.43 -4.09
N GLN A 346 7.05 21.47 -5.40
CA GLN A 346 7.95 22.42 -6.06
C GLN A 346 7.46 23.88 -5.97
N MET A 347 6.14 24.10 -5.95
CA MET A 347 5.57 25.43 -5.70
C MET A 347 5.83 25.87 -4.26
N GLN A 348 5.63 24.99 -3.28
CA GLN A 348 5.84 25.27 -1.85
C GLN A 348 7.29 25.62 -1.53
N ASP A 349 8.25 25.00 -2.22
CA ASP A 349 9.67 25.31 -2.10
C ASP A 349 10.05 26.77 -2.45
N LYS A 350 9.22 27.43 -3.26
CA LYS A 350 9.42 28.84 -3.62
C LYS A 350 8.88 29.79 -2.56
N GLU A 351 8.10 29.29 -1.61
CA GLU A 351 7.54 30.03 -0.49
C GLU A 351 8.50 29.91 0.71
N GLU A 352 8.85 31.04 1.32
CA GLU A 352 9.76 31.06 2.47
C GLU A 352 9.17 30.27 3.66
N GLY A 353 10.00 29.43 4.28
CA GLY A 353 9.60 28.60 5.43
C GLY A 353 8.73 27.38 5.09
N LYS A 354 8.54 27.06 3.81
CA LYS A 354 7.63 26.00 3.35
C LYS A 354 8.31 24.86 2.58
N GLU A 355 9.63 24.72 2.73
CA GLU A 355 10.42 23.73 2.00
C GLU A 355 9.93 22.29 2.21
N ILE A 356 9.75 21.58 1.10
CA ILE A 356 9.38 20.18 1.08
C ILE A 356 10.64 19.34 0.87
N ALA A 357 10.94 18.45 1.81
CA ALA A 357 12.10 17.58 1.78
C ALA A 357 12.02 16.56 0.63
N ASP A 358 10.92 15.82 0.56
CA ASP A 358 10.63 14.77 -0.41
C ASP A 358 9.14 14.35 -0.32
N ILE A 359 8.74 13.50 -1.26
CA ILE A 359 7.41 12.90 -1.36
C ILE A 359 7.54 11.39 -1.14
N THR A 360 6.71 10.88 -0.23
CA THR A 360 6.57 9.47 0.13
C THR A 360 5.15 8.99 -0.18
N VAL A 361 4.94 7.68 -0.18
CA VAL A 361 3.62 7.06 -0.35
C VAL A 361 3.47 6.06 0.79
N GLU A 362 2.33 6.08 1.45
CA GLU A 362 1.94 5.12 2.47
C GLU A 362 1.58 3.80 1.80
N ASP A 363 2.27 2.72 2.21
CA ASP A 363 2.06 1.33 1.78
C ASP A 363 1.51 1.18 0.34
N PRO A 364 2.29 1.60 -0.69
CA PRO A 364 1.80 1.63 -2.06
C PRO A 364 1.49 0.22 -2.58
N THR A 365 0.30 0.06 -3.17
CA THR A 365 -0.03 -1.14 -3.95
C THR A 365 0.94 -1.33 -5.11
N ASP A 366 1.08 -2.56 -5.62
CA ASP A 366 1.95 -2.83 -6.76
C ASP A 366 1.55 -2.02 -8.01
N GLN A 367 0.26 -1.80 -8.22
CA GLN A 367 -0.24 -0.98 -9.32
C GLN A 367 0.20 0.49 -9.16
N LEU A 368 0.05 1.06 -7.95
CA LEU A 368 0.48 2.41 -7.65
C LEU A 368 2.01 2.56 -7.74
N GLN A 369 2.76 1.57 -7.27
CA GLN A 369 4.21 1.55 -7.37
C GLN A 369 4.70 1.51 -8.83
N ARG A 370 4.06 0.73 -9.71
CA ARG A 370 4.37 0.72 -11.15
C ARG A 370 4.07 2.06 -11.81
N LEU A 371 2.92 2.66 -11.49
CA LEU A 371 2.54 3.98 -11.97
C LEU A 371 3.58 5.04 -11.54
N ARG A 372 3.96 5.02 -10.27
CA ARG A 372 4.98 5.91 -9.69
C ARG A 372 6.35 5.70 -10.35
N ASP A 373 6.78 4.47 -10.55
CA ASP A 373 8.05 4.15 -11.22
C ASP A 373 8.10 4.76 -12.62
N VAL A 374 7.03 4.63 -13.42
CA VAL A 374 6.95 5.23 -14.76
C VAL A 374 7.05 6.75 -14.68
N ARG A 375 6.25 7.40 -13.83
CA ARG A 375 6.22 8.87 -13.73
C ARG A 375 7.50 9.47 -13.18
N ASP A 376 8.12 8.82 -12.20
CA ASP A 376 9.41 9.25 -11.66
C ASP A 376 10.54 9.01 -12.69
N CYS A 377 10.51 7.92 -13.47
CA CYS A 377 11.47 7.71 -14.54
C CYS A 377 11.35 8.77 -15.64
N VAL A 378 10.13 9.08 -16.10
CA VAL A 378 9.90 10.13 -17.11
C VAL A 378 10.43 11.48 -16.62
N ALA A 379 10.09 11.88 -15.41
CA ALA A 379 10.59 13.13 -14.84
C ALA A 379 12.12 13.14 -14.68
N ALA A 380 12.71 11.99 -14.35
CA ALA A 380 14.15 11.85 -14.23
C ALA A 380 14.88 11.86 -15.60
N THR A 381 14.24 11.41 -16.68
CA THR A 381 14.78 11.55 -18.05
C THR A 381 14.72 12.98 -18.57
N GLU A 382 13.80 13.80 -18.08
CA GLU A 382 13.72 15.23 -18.39
C GLU A 382 14.75 16.06 -17.60
N ASN A 383 15.38 15.50 -16.57
CA ASN A 383 16.43 16.14 -15.79
C ASN A 383 17.82 15.84 -16.35
N GLU A 384 18.47 16.83 -16.98
CA GLU A 384 19.79 16.69 -17.60
C GLU A 384 20.87 16.19 -16.64
N GLY A 385 20.84 16.66 -15.37
CA GLY A 385 21.80 16.26 -14.35
C GLY A 385 21.75 14.77 -14.05
N ILE A 386 20.54 14.21 -13.98
CA ILE A 386 20.33 12.76 -13.79
C ILE A 386 20.79 11.99 -15.02
N VAL A 387 20.38 12.41 -16.22
CA VAL A 387 20.75 11.75 -17.48
C VAL A 387 22.27 11.69 -17.65
N GLN A 388 22.99 12.78 -17.37
CA GLN A 388 24.46 12.80 -17.43
C GLN A 388 25.11 11.93 -16.36
N ALA A 389 24.56 11.90 -15.15
CA ALA A 389 25.03 11.03 -14.08
C ALA A 389 24.90 9.55 -14.46
N VAL A 390 23.76 9.13 -15.03
CA VAL A 390 23.53 7.76 -15.51
C VAL A 390 24.54 7.38 -16.60
N LYS A 391 24.71 8.24 -17.62
CA LYS A 391 25.68 8.04 -18.71
C LYS A 391 27.11 7.91 -18.17
N THR A 392 27.47 8.72 -17.19
CA THR A 392 28.80 8.70 -16.55
C THR A 392 29.01 7.43 -15.74
N ALA A 393 28.04 7.03 -14.91
CA ALA A 393 28.08 5.80 -14.12
C ALA A 393 28.25 4.56 -15.02
N ALA A 394 27.50 4.49 -16.12
CA ALA A 394 27.61 3.40 -17.09
C ALA A 394 29.01 3.32 -17.74
N ARG A 395 29.58 4.47 -18.15
CA ARG A 395 30.94 4.54 -18.72
C ARG A 395 32.02 4.13 -17.71
N LEU A 396 31.91 4.60 -16.47
CA LEU A 396 32.85 4.24 -15.40
C LEU A 396 32.78 2.74 -15.07
N ALA A 397 31.58 2.16 -15.03
CA ALA A 397 31.40 0.73 -14.81
C ALA A 397 32.01 -0.11 -15.95
N PHE A 398 31.83 0.32 -17.19
CA PHE A 398 32.45 -0.31 -18.35
C PHE A 398 33.98 -0.23 -18.30
N ALA A 399 34.54 0.94 -18.01
CA ALA A 399 35.99 1.11 -17.87
C ALA A 399 36.57 0.25 -16.73
N ALA A 400 35.86 0.14 -15.60
CA ALA A 400 36.27 -0.71 -14.49
C ALA A 400 36.29 -2.22 -14.85
N ALA A 401 35.41 -2.64 -15.75
CA ALA A 401 35.34 -4.02 -16.22
C ALA A 401 36.42 -4.35 -17.28
N THR A 402 36.83 -3.37 -18.09
CA THR A 402 37.80 -3.56 -19.19
C THR A 402 39.23 -3.19 -18.82
N SER A 403 39.45 -2.43 -17.75
CA SER A 403 40.79 -2.10 -17.28
C SER A 403 41.59 -3.38 -17.02
N SER A 404 42.74 -3.48 -17.69
CA SER A 404 43.81 -4.42 -17.34
C SER A 404 44.75 -3.63 -16.46
N ALA A 405 44.74 -3.85 -15.15
CA ALA A 405 45.69 -3.15 -14.29
C ALA A 405 47.11 -3.58 -14.69
N ASN A 406 48.06 -2.63 -14.73
CA ASN A 406 49.51 -2.88 -14.86
C ASN A 406 50.10 -3.64 -13.63
N SER A 407 49.29 -4.44 -12.96
CA SER A 407 49.67 -5.28 -11.82
C SER A 407 49.73 -6.73 -12.27
N ASP A 408 50.64 -7.47 -11.65
CA ASP A 408 50.89 -8.90 -11.77
C ASP A 408 49.66 -9.72 -12.27
N PRO A 409 49.76 -10.43 -13.41
CA PRO A 409 48.63 -11.14 -14.05
C PRO A 409 47.97 -12.21 -13.18
N LEU A 410 48.50 -12.51 -11.99
CA LEU A 410 47.92 -13.44 -11.03
C LEU A 410 46.88 -12.80 -10.07
N VAL A 411 46.70 -11.47 -10.03
CA VAL A 411 45.95 -10.78 -8.96
C VAL A 411 44.86 -9.78 -9.42
N ASP A 412 44.69 -9.48 -10.72
CA ASP A 412 43.52 -8.68 -11.20
C ASP A 412 42.27 -9.56 -11.30
N ASP A 413 41.83 -10.05 -10.14
CA ASP A 413 40.75 -11.01 -9.95
C ASP A 413 39.42 -10.39 -10.41
N ARG A 414 38.62 -11.18 -11.12
CA ARG A 414 37.26 -10.84 -11.61
C ARG A 414 36.43 -10.18 -10.50
N LYS A 415 36.63 -10.59 -9.25
CA LYS A 415 36.01 -10.04 -8.04
C LYS A 415 36.32 -8.54 -7.82
N GLN A 416 37.55 -8.11 -8.07
CA GLN A 416 37.95 -6.71 -7.91
C GLN A 416 37.30 -5.83 -9.00
N LYS A 417 37.28 -6.30 -10.25
CA LYS A 417 36.57 -5.65 -11.37
C LYS A 417 35.08 -5.53 -11.09
N LEU A 418 34.46 -6.60 -10.60
CA LEU A 418 33.05 -6.61 -10.17
C LEU A 418 32.78 -5.55 -9.09
N LYS A 419 33.61 -5.49 -8.03
CA LYS A 419 33.45 -4.51 -6.94
C LYS A 419 33.61 -3.07 -7.39
N ARG A 420 34.56 -2.79 -8.30
CA ARG A 420 34.73 -1.47 -8.92
C ARG A 420 33.51 -1.09 -9.77
N ALA A 421 33.03 -2.00 -10.61
CA ALA A 421 31.82 -1.79 -11.42
C ALA A 421 30.56 -1.58 -10.55
N GLN A 422 30.38 -2.37 -9.49
CA GLN A 422 29.28 -2.19 -8.52
C GLN A 422 29.30 -0.80 -7.90
N SER A 423 30.49 -0.32 -7.53
CA SER A 423 30.66 1.00 -6.91
C SER A 423 30.35 2.13 -7.89
N ALA A 424 30.75 1.98 -9.16
CA ALA A 424 30.45 2.94 -10.24
C ALA A 424 28.95 3.03 -10.57
N LEU A 425 28.19 1.93 -10.42
CA LEU A 425 26.75 1.89 -10.70
C LEU A 425 25.86 2.36 -9.53
N ARG A 426 26.43 2.80 -8.40
CA ARG A 426 25.63 3.34 -7.29
C ARG A 426 25.17 4.75 -7.58
N LEU A 427 23.98 5.11 -7.13
CA LEU A 427 23.44 6.47 -7.19
C LEU A 427 24.42 7.44 -6.48
N PRO A 428 25.03 8.40 -7.20
CA PRO A 428 25.93 9.36 -6.58
C PRO A 428 25.16 10.24 -5.59
N LYS A 429 25.72 10.45 -4.38
CA LYS A 429 25.08 11.26 -3.34
C LYS A 429 24.72 12.66 -3.84
N LEU A 430 25.63 13.29 -4.58
CA LEU A 430 25.39 14.62 -5.15
C LEU A 430 24.17 14.62 -6.08
N CYS A 431 24.07 13.66 -7.01
CA CYS A 431 22.94 13.51 -7.93
C CYS A 431 21.62 13.27 -7.17
N TYR A 432 21.65 12.49 -6.08
CA TYR A 432 20.49 12.34 -5.22
C TYR A 432 20.09 13.67 -4.57
N ASP A 433 21.02 14.33 -3.86
CA ASP A 433 20.74 15.54 -3.09
C ASP A 433 20.26 16.70 -4.00
N THR A 434 20.88 16.88 -5.17
CA THR A 434 20.59 18.02 -6.06
C THR A 434 19.46 17.77 -7.03
N ASN A 435 19.32 16.56 -7.60
CA ASN A 435 18.38 16.34 -8.69
C ASN A 435 17.17 15.50 -8.26
N PHE A 436 17.38 14.34 -7.65
CA PHE A 436 16.25 13.53 -7.20
C PHE A 436 15.48 14.19 -6.05
N LYS A 437 16.19 14.57 -4.99
CA LYS A 437 15.58 15.11 -3.78
C LYS A 437 15.14 16.55 -3.98
N LYS A 438 16.05 17.43 -4.40
CA LYS A 438 15.74 18.87 -4.52
C LYS A 438 14.85 19.18 -5.72
N ASP A 439 15.24 18.80 -6.94
CA ASP A 439 14.46 19.17 -8.14
C ASP A 439 13.17 18.36 -8.26
N LEU A 440 13.23 17.03 -8.08
CA LEU A 440 12.09 16.13 -8.35
C LEU A 440 11.29 15.72 -7.11
N LYS A 441 11.75 16.07 -5.90
CA LYS A 441 11.08 15.71 -4.63
C LYS A 441 10.91 14.20 -4.43
N ILE A 442 11.80 13.39 -4.99
CA ILE A 442 11.75 11.93 -4.89
C ILE A 442 12.52 11.48 -3.64
N CYS A 443 11.86 10.70 -2.78
CA CYS A 443 12.48 10.12 -1.58
C CYS A 443 13.58 9.10 -1.93
N GLU A 444 14.54 8.89 -1.02
CA GLU A 444 15.72 8.05 -1.26
C GLU A 444 15.42 6.62 -1.73
N PRO A 445 14.46 5.88 -1.14
CA PRO A 445 14.14 4.53 -1.59
C PRO A 445 13.65 4.50 -3.04
N GLN A 446 12.81 5.46 -3.41
CA GLN A 446 12.27 5.59 -4.77
C GLN A 446 13.35 6.05 -5.75
N ALA A 447 14.21 6.99 -5.35
CA ALA A 447 15.32 7.45 -6.19
C ALA A 447 16.28 6.31 -6.58
N LYS A 448 16.51 5.35 -5.68
CA LYS A 448 17.32 4.15 -5.98
C LYS A 448 16.64 3.24 -7.01
N ARG A 449 15.32 3.06 -6.93
CA ARG A 449 14.54 2.30 -7.92
C ARG A 449 14.63 2.95 -9.30
N VAL A 450 14.38 4.25 -9.36
CA VAL A 450 14.44 5.04 -10.60
C VAL A 450 15.85 5.03 -11.18
N TRP A 451 16.88 5.17 -10.34
CA TRP A 451 18.28 5.07 -10.78
C TRP A 451 18.61 3.72 -11.43
N GLU A 452 18.20 2.61 -10.82
CA GLU A 452 18.36 1.27 -11.39
C GLU A 452 17.60 1.13 -12.71
N ALA A 453 16.39 1.68 -12.80
CA ALA A 453 15.60 1.71 -14.03
C ALA A 453 16.31 2.48 -15.15
N LEU A 454 16.81 3.68 -14.88
CA LEU A 454 17.50 4.48 -15.89
C LEU A 454 18.82 3.85 -16.35
N LEU A 455 19.59 3.23 -15.44
CA LEU A 455 20.77 2.45 -15.83
C LEU A 455 20.39 1.30 -16.77
N PHE A 456 19.29 0.60 -16.49
CA PHE A 456 18.81 -0.50 -17.33
C PHE A 456 18.30 -0.01 -18.69
N VAL A 457 17.48 1.05 -18.71
CA VAL A 457 16.98 1.71 -19.92
C VAL A 457 18.15 2.13 -20.82
N TRP A 458 19.12 2.83 -20.26
CA TRP A 458 20.31 3.29 -21.00
C TRP A 458 21.15 2.13 -21.53
N ALA A 459 21.35 1.07 -20.72
CA ALA A 459 22.08 -0.11 -21.14
C ALA A 459 21.41 -0.80 -22.34
N LYS A 460 20.08 -0.92 -22.33
CA LYS A 460 19.32 -1.49 -23.46
C LYS A 460 19.42 -0.63 -24.71
N GLN A 461 19.29 0.69 -24.59
CA GLN A 461 19.45 1.61 -25.72
C GLN A 461 20.85 1.55 -26.35
N CYS A 462 21.89 1.33 -25.53
CA CYS A 462 23.27 1.15 -26.02
C CYS A 462 23.57 -0.23 -26.60
N GLY A 463 22.63 -1.19 -26.57
CA GLY A 463 22.89 -2.58 -26.97
C GLY A 463 23.88 -3.30 -26.05
N ALA A 464 23.93 -2.94 -24.76
CA ALA A 464 24.82 -3.58 -23.81
C ALA A 464 24.49 -5.08 -23.64
N PRO A 465 25.49 -5.95 -23.46
CA PRO A 465 25.26 -7.38 -23.29
C PRO A 465 24.50 -7.69 -21.99
N ASN A 466 23.65 -8.72 -22.01
CA ASN A 466 22.91 -9.19 -20.83
C ASN A 466 23.79 -9.96 -19.82
N GLU A 467 25.04 -10.21 -20.19
CA GLU A 467 26.03 -10.96 -19.43
C GLU A 467 27.37 -10.21 -19.37
N GLY A 468 28.18 -10.55 -18.38
CA GLY A 468 29.49 -9.93 -18.15
C GLY A 468 29.56 -9.16 -16.83
N ILE A 469 30.74 -8.63 -16.52
CA ILE A 469 31.05 -8.04 -15.20
C ILE A 469 30.10 -6.88 -14.86
N VAL A 470 29.74 -6.05 -15.84
CA VAL A 470 28.84 -4.90 -15.62
C VAL A 470 27.39 -5.36 -15.39
N ALA A 471 26.90 -6.34 -16.16
CA ALA A 471 25.58 -6.91 -15.96
C ALA A 471 25.46 -7.62 -14.60
N ASP A 472 26.50 -8.35 -14.20
CA ASP A 472 26.60 -8.97 -12.87
C ASP A 472 26.64 -7.92 -11.76
N ALA A 473 27.39 -6.84 -11.94
CA ALA A 473 27.44 -5.73 -10.99
C ALA A 473 26.07 -5.08 -10.78
N PHE A 474 25.34 -4.83 -11.88
CA PHE A 474 23.97 -4.30 -11.85
C PHE A 474 23.02 -5.23 -11.11
N ARG A 475 22.95 -6.51 -11.50
CA ARG A 475 22.10 -7.53 -10.85
C ARG A 475 22.40 -7.64 -9.36
N THR A 476 23.67 -7.59 -8.97
CA THR A 476 24.07 -7.63 -7.56
C THR A 476 23.59 -6.40 -6.79
N ASN A 477 23.65 -5.20 -7.37
CA ASN A 477 23.15 -3.98 -6.72
C ASN A 477 21.63 -4.04 -6.50
N VAL A 478 20.87 -4.47 -7.52
CA VAL A 478 19.41 -4.68 -7.42
C VAL A 478 19.11 -5.71 -6.33
N LEU A 479 19.77 -6.85 -6.34
CA LEU A 479 19.58 -7.92 -5.34
C LEU A 479 19.89 -7.42 -3.93
N ASN A 480 20.99 -6.68 -3.73
CA ASN A 480 21.34 -6.10 -2.43
C ASN A 480 20.26 -5.14 -1.91
N ARG A 481 19.66 -4.33 -2.80
CA ARG A 481 18.54 -3.46 -2.43
C ARG A 481 17.32 -4.27 -1.99
N LEU A 482 16.92 -5.27 -2.78
CA LEU A 482 15.77 -6.11 -2.47
C LEU A 482 15.98 -6.94 -1.19
N LYS A 483 17.19 -7.44 -0.96
CA LYS A 483 17.58 -8.09 0.30
C LYS A 483 17.41 -7.17 1.49
N LYS A 484 17.89 -5.92 1.38
CA LYS A 484 17.73 -4.94 2.45
C LYS A 484 16.24 -4.66 2.71
N LYS A 485 15.43 -4.60 1.66
CA LYS A 485 13.97 -4.44 1.74
C LYS A 485 13.31 -5.61 2.48
N HIS A 486 13.54 -6.83 2.01
CA HIS A 486 12.95 -8.05 2.55
C HIS A 486 13.40 -8.34 3.99
N MET A 487 14.67 -8.08 4.33
CA MET A 487 15.14 -8.24 5.72
C MET A 487 14.56 -7.17 6.66
N ALA A 488 14.23 -5.98 6.15
CA ALA A 488 13.55 -4.95 6.93
C ALA A 488 12.08 -5.32 7.16
N SER A 489 11.40 -5.94 6.18
CA SER A 489 10.02 -6.39 6.34
C SER A 489 9.91 -7.56 7.32
N LEU A 490 10.84 -8.52 7.29
CA LEU A 490 10.89 -9.64 8.25
C LEU A 490 11.20 -9.23 9.69
N GLY A 491 11.79 -8.04 9.90
CA GLY A 491 12.09 -7.51 11.23
C GLY A 491 10.93 -6.73 11.88
N LYS A 492 9.84 -6.49 11.13
CA LYS A 492 8.58 -5.96 11.65
C LYS A 492 7.71 -7.16 12.00
N GLY A 493 7.60 -7.53 13.27
CA GLY A 493 6.55 -8.45 13.70
C GLY A 493 5.17 -7.84 13.44
N GLU A 494 4.13 -8.67 13.40
CA GLU A 494 2.73 -8.20 13.28
C GLU A 494 2.36 -7.15 14.36
N ASP A 495 3.08 -7.14 15.49
CA ASP A 495 2.91 -6.19 16.60
C ASP A 495 3.57 -4.80 16.39
N ASP A 496 4.36 -4.61 15.34
CA ASP A 496 5.20 -3.41 15.16
C ASP A 496 4.61 -2.36 14.18
N VAL A 497 3.40 -2.62 13.68
CA VAL A 497 2.59 -1.65 12.94
C VAL A 497 1.99 -0.66 13.96
N GLY A 498 2.73 0.41 14.26
CA GLY A 498 2.24 1.52 15.10
C GLY A 498 2.90 1.70 16.47
N SER A 499 3.99 0.99 16.78
CA SER A 499 4.70 1.14 18.05
C SER A 499 5.36 2.54 18.17
N LYS A 500 4.88 3.33 19.15
CA LYS A 500 5.48 4.64 19.51
C LYS A 500 6.84 4.40 20.16
N ARG A 501 7.90 5.00 19.61
CA ARG A 501 9.26 4.99 20.18
C ARG A 501 9.54 6.30 20.89
N ILE A 502 10.10 6.24 22.10
CA ILE A 502 10.49 7.43 22.87
C ILE A 502 12.00 7.63 22.73
N ARG A 503 12.44 8.87 22.47
CA ARG A 503 13.85 9.28 22.49
C ARG A 503 14.09 10.44 23.43
N ASP A 504 15.09 10.30 24.30
CA ASP A 504 15.51 11.34 25.23
C ASP A 504 16.36 12.38 24.48
N THR A 505 16.09 13.66 24.70
CA THR A 505 16.90 14.79 24.26
C THR A 505 17.26 15.68 25.45
N GLU A 506 18.21 16.60 25.27
CA GLU A 506 18.67 17.52 26.34
C GLU A 506 17.53 18.38 26.92
N ASP A 507 16.45 18.59 26.15
CA ASP A 507 15.28 19.40 26.51
C ASP A 507 14.00 18.58 26.77
N GLY A 508 14.03 17.24 26.76
CA GLY A 508 12.86 16.41 27.04
C GLY A 508 12.85 15.03 26.38
N PHE A 509 11.66 14.55 26.00
CA PHE A 509 11.46 13.25 25.34
C PHE A 509 10.61 13.44 24.09
N ILE A 510 11.02 12.83 22.97
CA ILE A 510 10.34 12.90 21.67
C ILE A 510 9.67 11.56 21.39
N MET A 511 8.36 11.58 21.12
CA MET A 511 7.62 10.40 20.63
C MET A 511 7.70 10.31 19.11
N CYS A 512 8.05 9.12 18.62
CA CYS A 512 8.29 8.85 17.22
C CYS A 512 7.40 7.69 16.79
N LYS A 513 6.62 7.86 15.72
CA LYS A 513 5.89 6.73 15.14
C LYS A 513 6.82 5.92 14.24
N GLY A 514 6.62 4.61 14.20
CA GLY A 514 7.40 3.71 13.34
C GLY A 514 7.08 3.96 11.86
N GLY A 515 7.82 4.85 11.21
CA GLY A 515 7.74 5.06 9.77
C GLY A 515 8.13 3.83 8.94
N GLY A 516 7.71 3.86 7.68
CA GLY A 516 8.10 2.92 6.63
C GLY A 516 9.60 2.96 6.32
N GLU A 517 10.04 2.08 5.41
CA GLU A 517 11.43 1.77 5.11
C GLU A 517 12.41 2.96 5.04
N GLY A 518 13.48 2.94 5.86
CA GLY A 518 14.62 3.84 5.68
C GLY A 518 14.33 5.32 5.97
N GLU A 519 13.17 5.62 6.56
CA GLU A 519 12.83 6.97 6.98
C GLU A 519 13.72 7.42 8.14
N ARG A 520 14.22 8.67 8.04
CA ARG A 520 14.59 9.39 9.27
C ARG A 520 13.34 9.46 10.13
N VAL A 521 13.56 9.27 11.42
CA VAL A 521 12.54 9.20 12.46
C VAL A 521 11.47 10.26 12.28
N GLU A 522 10.25 9.78 12.05
CA GLU A 522 9.04 10.58 12.00
C GLU A 522 8.74 11.09 13.41
N ILE A 523 8.60 12.40 13.56
CA ILE A 523 8.28 13.05 14.82
C ILE A 523 6.85 13.59 14.69
N GLU A 524 5.95 13.11 15.53
CA GLU A 524 4.67 13.75 15.77
C GLU A 524 4.89 14.79 16.89
N ASP A 525 4.71 16.08 16.59
CA ASP A 525 4.68 17.11 17.63
C ASP A 525 3.43 16.90 18.49
N VAL A 526 3.59 16.27 19.64
CA VAL A 526 2.53 16.21 20.66
C VAL A 526 2.66 17.46 21.52
N VAL A 527 1.85 18.48 21.24
CA VAL A 527 1.60 19.55 22.23
C VAL A 527 0.68 18.95 23.30
N ALA A 528 1.28 18.41 24.36
CA ALA A 528 0.53 17.89 25.49
C ALA A 528 -0.28 19.02 26.13
N THR A 529 -1.60 18.99 25.98
CA THR A 529 -2.50 19.88 26.72
C THR A 529 -2.55 19.42 28.18
N GLU A 530 -2.66 20.37 29.12
CA GLU A 530 -2.61 20.10 30.57
C GLU A 530 -3.67 19.10 31.09
N ASN A 531 -4.66 18.74 30.27
CA ASN A 531 -5.68 17.74 30.58
C ASN A 531 -5.19 16.29 30.50
N GLU A 532 -4.14 15.97 29.74
CA GLU A 532 -3.62 14.60 29.63
C GLU A 532 -2.74 14.19 30.83
N LYS A 533 -2.20 15.15 31.60
CA LYS A 533 -1.41 14.87 32.81
C LYS A 533 -2.25 14.34 33.98
N LYS A 534 -3.58 14.52 33.97
CA LYS A 534 -4.45 14.08 35.08
C LYS A 534 -5.01 12.66 34.92
N ASN A 535 -5.05 12.10 33.71
CA ASN A 535 -5.61 10.75 33.48
C ASN A 535 -4.61 9.60 33.63
N ILE A 536 -3.30 9.88 33.71
CA ILE A 536 -2.27 8.83 33.87
C ILE A 536 -2.13 8.37 35.33
N ASN A 537 -2.54 9.19 36.31
CA ASN A 537 -2.37 8.86 37.74
C ASN A 537 -3.50 8.02 38.36
N ASN A 538 -4.56 7.66 37.63
CA ASN A 538 -5.73 6.99 38.22
C ASN A 538 -5.96 5.52 37.81
N ASN A 539 -5.14 4.91 36.94
CA ASN A 539 -5.39 3.54 36.46
C ASN A 539 -4.45 2.44 37.00
N ASN A 540 -3.63 2.73 38.02
CA ASN A 540 -2.74 1.72 38.63
C ASN A 540 -3.28 1.03 39.90
N ASN A 541 -4.55 1.25 40.27
CA ASN A 541 -5.16 0.60 41.43
C ASN A 541 -6.52 -0.04 41.08
N ASN A 542 -6.51 -1.11 40.27
CA ASN A 542 -7.48 -2.21 40.38
C ASN A 542 -7.19 -3.32 39.35
N ARG A 543 -6.45 -4.34 39.78
CA ARG A 543 -6.52 -5.71 39.24
C ARG A 543 -5.76 -6.66 40.17
N LYS A 544 -6.41 -7.03 41.28
CA LYS A 544 -6.08 -8.21 42.09
C LYS A 544 -7.40 -8.86 42.57
N GLY A 545 -7.51 -10.18 42.33
CA GLY A 545 -8.58 -11.07 42.79
C GLY A 545 -9.67 -11.26 41.73
N GLY A 546 -10.13 -12.45 41.34
CA GLY A 546 -9.78 -13.87 41.55
C GLY A 546 -10.15 -14.57 40.21
N GLU A 547 -10.20 -15.86 39.99
CA GLU A 547 -9.88 -17.12 40.67
C GLU A 547 -9.85 -18.16 39.53
N GLU A 548 -9.00 -19.17 39.63
CA GLU A 548 -8.88 -20.25 38.64
C GLU A 548 -10.06 -21.21 38.76
N GLU A 549 -10.69 -21.62 37.65
CA GLU A 549 -11.27 -22.97 37.54
C GLU A 549 -11.06 -23.58 36.14
N HIS A 550 -10.53 -24.79 36.16
CA HIS A 550 -10.21 -25.68 35.05
C HIS A 550 -11.45 -26.18 34.30
N HIS A 551 -11.38 -26.28 32.97
CA HIS A 551 -12.02 -27.39 32.25
C HIS A 551 -11.19 -27.89 31.07
N HIS A 552 -10.75 -29.15 31.22
CA HIS A 552 -10.30 -30.05 30.15
C HIS A 552 -11.39 -30.24 29.07
N ARG A 553 -11.01 -30.10 27.80
CA ARG A 553 -11.64 -30.79 26.64
C ARG A 553 -10.51 -31.26 25.73
N HIS A 554 -10.13 -32.53 25.86
CA HIS A 554 -10.44 -33.60 24.90
C HIS A 554 -9.90 -33.33 23.49
N ASN A 555 -8.74 -33.95 23.21
CA ASN A 555 -8.29 -34.27 21.87
C ASN A 555 -9.36 -35.08 21.16
N GLN A 556 -9.89 -34.55 20.06
CA GLN A 556 -10.60 -35.33 19.07
C GLN A 556 -9.96 -34.97 17.72
N THR A 557 -9.22 -35.95 17.21
CA THR A 557 -8.73 -36.02 15.84
C THR A 557 -9.93 -36.16 14.92
N ASP A 558 -10.14 -35.19 14.04
CA ASP A 558 -10.89 -35.40 12.81
C ASP A 558 -10.13 -34.68 11.70
N ASP A 559 -9.68 -35.49 10.75
CA ASP A 559 -9.11 -35.09 9.47
C ASP A 559 -10.21 -34.40 8.65
N ASP A 560 -10.00 -33.15 8.25
CA ASP A 560 -10.67 -32.56 7.09
C ASP A 560 -9.71 -31.60 6.38
N ASP A 561 -9.19 -32.08 5.26
CA ASP A 561 -8.46 -31.34 4.23
C ASP A 561 -9.38 -30.28 3.61
N GLY A 562 -9.02 -28.99 3.72
CA GLY A 562 -9.79 -27.93 3.06
C GLY A 562 -9.48 -26.51 3.50
N GLY A 563 -8.21 -26.16 3.62
CA GLY A 563 -7.77 -24.77 3.82
C GLY A 563 -6.41 -24.59 3.19
N ASP A 564 -6.27 -23.62 2.29
CA ASP A 564 -5.02 -23.27 1.62
C ASP A 564 -4.08 -22.63 2.67
N ASP A 565 -3.52 -23.45 3.55
CA ASP A 565 -2.47 -23.06 4.48
C ASP A 565 -1.23 -22.73 3.65
N ALA A 566 -1.10 -21.45 3.35
CA ALA A 566 0.10 -20.86 2.76
C ALA A 566 1.28 -21.15 3.69
N ARG A 567 1.96 -22.27 3.45
CA ARG A 567 3.30 -22.55 3.99
C ARG A 567 4.12 -21.26 3.88
N PRO A 568 4.80 -20.80 4.94
CA PRO A 568 5.62 -19.61 4.86
C PRO A 568 6.63 -19.81 3.72
N LYS A 569 6.47 -19.04 2.63
CA LYS A 569 7.34 -19.12 1.45
C LYS A 569 8.78 -19.03 1.97
N ASP A 570 9.63 -19.96 1.55
CA ASP A 570 11.06 -19.92 1.88
C ASP A 570 11.55 -18.48 1.62
N PRO A 571 12.17 -17.78 2.61
CA PRO A 571 12.66 -16.41 2.42
C PRO A 571 13.53 -16.25 1.17
N ALA A 572 14.20 -17.33 0.75
CA ALA A 572 14.95 -17.38 -0.48
C ALA A 572 14.06 -17.37 -1.74
N GLU A 573 12.95 -18.12 -1.74
CA GLU A 573 11.95 -18.15 -2.81
C GLU A 573 11.22 -16.81 -2.92
N ALA A 574 10.84 -16.22 -1.79
CA ALA A 574 10.23 -14.89 -1.74
C ALA A 574 11.15 -13.83 -2.35
N LEU A 575 12.44 -13.85 -1.99
CA LEU A 575 13.43 -12.94 -2.58
C LEU A 575 13.65 -13.18 -4.09
N ALA A 576 13.64 -14.45 -4.53
CA ALA A 576 13.78 -14.79 -5.94
C ALA A 576 12.58 -14.25 -6.77
N ASN A 577 11.36 -14.36 -6.24
CA ASN A 577 10.16 -13.81 -6.86
C ASN A 577 10.23 -12.28 -6.96
N LEU A 578 10.59 -11.60 -5.86
CA LEU A 578 10.79 -10.14 -5.85
C LEU A 578 11.84 -9.69 -6.86
N PHE A 579 12.94 -10.46 -7.01
CA PHE A 579 13.97 -10.16 -8.01
C PHE A 579 13.45 -10.34 -9.43
N HIS A 580 12.69 -11.41 -9.70
CA HIS A 580 12.08 -11.66 -11.00
C HIS A 580 11.09 -10.56 -11.39
N GLU A 581 10.17 -10.19 -10.49
CA GLU A 581 9.21 -9.10 -10.68
C GLU A 581 9.92 -7.76 -10.93
N CYS A 582 11.00 -7.48 -10.17
CA CYS A 582 11.80 -6.28 -10.37
C CYS A 582 12.41 -6.25 -11.77
N LEU A 583 12.96 -7.36 -12.27
CA LEU A 583 13.52 -7.45 -13.62
C LEU A 583 12.45 -7.31 -14.71
N GLN A 584 11.26 -7.90 -14.51
CA GLN A 584 10.13 -7.72 -15.41
C GLN A 584 9.71 -6.23 -15.49
N ASN A 585 9.63 -5.56 -14.34
CA ASN A 585 9.32 -4.13 -14.28
C ASN A 585 10.39 -3.28 -14.99
N LEU A 586 11.68 -3.58 -14.79
CA LEU A 586 12.77 -2.91 -15.50
C LEU A 586 12.69 -3.11 -17.02
N SER A 587 12.32 -4.32 -17.46
CA SER A 587 12.07 -4.62 -18.88
C SER A 587 10.92 -3.79 -19.44
N TYR A 588 9.79 -3.71 -18.71
CA TYR A 588 8.66 -2.86 -19.07
C TYR A 588 9.06 -1.38 -19.17
N LEU A 589 9.76 -0.86 -18.16
CA LEU A 589 10.25 0.52 -18.14
C LEU A 589 11.16 0.81 -19.33
N SER A 590 12.01 -0.12 -19.75
CA SER A 590 12.84 0.04 -20.95
C SER A 590 12.07 0.13 -22.27
N ALA A 591 10.81 -0.32 -22.31
CA ALA A 591 9.94 -0.20 -23.47
C ALA A 591 9.15 1.12 -23.50
N VAL A 592 8.81 1.68 -22.33
CA VAL A 592 7.94 2.88 -22.23
C VAL A 592 8.70 4.16 -21.90
N VAL A 593 9.90 4.08 -21.33
CA VAL A 593 10.76 5.24 -21.01
C VAL A 593 11.84 5.40 -22.06
N LYS A 594 12.03 6.62 -22.55
CA LYS A 594 13.10 6.99 -23.50
C LYS A 594 14.03 8.01 -22.83
N MET A 595 15.34 7.91 -23.10
CA MET A 595 16.41 8.66 -22.42
C MET A 595 17.40 9.24 -23.42
#